data_AF-A0A369JEL7-F1
#
_entry.id   AF-A0A369JEL7-F1
#
_cell.length_a   1.000
_cell.length_b   1.000
_cell.length_c   1.000
_cell.angle_alpha   90.00
_cell.angle_beta   90.00
_cell.angle_gamma   90.00
#
_symmetry.space_group_name_H-M   'P 1'
#
loop_
_entity.id
_entity.type
_entity.pdbx_description
1 polymer ?
#
loop_
_entity_poly.entity_id
_entity_poly.type
_entity_poly.pdbx_seq_one_letter_code
_entity_poly.pdbx_strand_id
1 'polypeptide(L)'
;MAPIQLSNQHKRILVIDGGGFRGLGSLIVIDSIMKTVASRSRKPLLPCEVFDLICGTSTGGLIAILLGRLGLDCATAIQIYKDLAISVCGTEERAFWEKLLRSIDGSLEAKSYEDALAEVIQKYTGVTDTAMVTLKSGGEVVGHGTTNTFVTVTSDAPTYNNRIHCIRSYPSTVRPPPPSGHQWLIREAARGTVASRVFMSPLFVSKYGYRDAGFAGFNNPVALVPNEIQELYPNDQISVIVSIGSGLTGFTPPHPRREWAVTDQFAAAFVDKIMSKLPSSMGDQDTLRRNALFLVKQFVTLSVDTEITQIQMAQKFSSKGTYVRLNPPLGIPEIDLADCFRTDEVESTVRAWLHSEGKASIADIAVGLVDLNTQPIKIDEASLIVPPSPPPDTVNPGYNPQLDERRPDNMMDYLRNYHVFFVIDDSGSMEGDRWSEARDALLEIADHALKQNVEEIDLMFFNDTTVYRGVKGAGAIEAIFMAVKPDGLTPTGATLQRVLNEHITTLDRAVGGPGYHAVRPLDIIVLTDGVPTDDPKTVLVDAVARMKTSKHHPNAVGVQIVQIGDESDAVPVLKSLMHGDVGNIVDTVPYNGRLTPQKLERILLGGLHPNIRAMIAV
;
A
#
# COMPACT_ATOMS: atom_id res chain seq x y z
N MET A 1 1.18 26.51 11.44
CA MET A 1 2.48 25.82 11.25
C MET A 1 3.15 26.40 10.01
N ALA A 2 4.45 26.69 10.05
CA ALA A 2 5.18 27.05 8.83
C ALA A 2 5.15 25.85 7.86
N PRO A 3 5.01 26.07 6.55
CA PRO A 3 5.08 24.97 5.57
C PRO A 3 6.44 24.28 5.70
N ILE A 4 6.45 22.95 5.63
CA ILE A 4 7.68 22.16 5.56
C ILE A 4 8.44 22.63 4.30
N GLN A 5 9.48 23.44 4.50
CA GLN A 5 10.36 23.87 3.42
C GLN A 5 11.45 22.82 3.26
N LEU A 6 11.14 21.78 2.49
CA LEU A 6 12.16 20.87 1.97
C LEU A 6 13.14 21.72 1.14
N SER A 7 14.44 21.60 1.40
CA SER A 7 15.43 22.44 0.72
C SER A 7 15.38 22.22 -0.79
N ASN A 8 14.96 23.24 -1.54
CA ASN A 8 14.86 23.16 -3.00
C ASN A 8 16.20 22.93 -3.70
N GLN A 9 17.33 23.17 -3.03
CA GLN A 9 18.69 22.96 -3.58
C GLN A 9 19.19 21.52 -3.41
N HIS A 10 18.45 20.68 -2.68
CA HIS A 10 18.84 19.31 -2.33
C HIS A 10 17.84 18.31 -2.91
N LYS A 11 18.24 17.59 -3.96
CA LYS A 11 17.37 16.67 -4.71
C LYS A 11 17.36 15.28 -4.10
N ARG A 12 16.16 14.72 -3.99
CA ARG A 12 15.89 13.38 -3.47
C ARG A 12 15.34 12.53 -4.59
N ILE A 13 15.93 11.35 -4.77
CA ILE A 13 15.73 10.54 -5.96
C ILE A 13 15.31 9.15 -5.54
N LEU A 14 14.20 8.65 -6.08
CA LEU A 14 13.76 7.27 -5.91
C LEU A 14 13.99 6.50 -7.22
N VAL A 15 14.70 5.38 -7.12
CA VAL A 15 15.01 4.48 -8.23
C VAL A 15 14.44 3.11 -7.92
N ILE A 16 13.69 2.53 -8.86
CA ILE A 16 12.96 1.27 -8.65
C ILE A 16 13.33 0.26 -9.74
N ASP A 17 13.94 -0.86 -9.33
CA ASP A 17 14.30 -1.95 -10.23
C ASP A 17 13.05 -2.65 -10.79
N GLY A 18 13.22 -3.31 -11.94
CA GLY A 18 12.28 -4.31 -12.41
C GLY A 18 12.41 -5.64 -11.66
N GLY A 19 11.33 -6.41 -11.63
CA GLY A 19 11.35 -7.74 -11.02
C GLY A 19 10.11 -8.59 -11.22
N GLY A 20 9.26 -8.26 -12.19
CA GLY A 20 7.93 -8.85 -12.30
C GLY A 20 7.12 -8.55 -11.04
N PHE A 21 6.37 -9.54 -10.55
CA PHE A 21 5.43 -9.44 -9.42
C PHE A 21 6.08 -9.06 -8.08
N ARG A 22 7.40 -9.21 -7.94
CA ARG A 22 8.15 -8.77 -6.76
C ARG A 22 8.22 -7.26 -6.57
N GLY A 23 7.72 -6.48 -7.53
CA GLY A 23 7.50 -5.05 -7.35
C GLY A 23 6.58 -4.73 -6.16
N LEU A 24 5.72 -5.68 -5.74
CA LEU A 24 4.94 -5.57 -4.50
C LEU A 24 5.86 -5.36 -3.28
N GLY A 25 6.95 -6.13 -3.17
CA GLY A 25 7.91 -5.94 -2.09
C GLY A 25 8.57 -4.57 -2.11
N SER A 26 8.94 -4.09 -3.31
CA SER A 26 9.48 -2.74 -3.48
C SER A 26 8.50 -1.66 -3.01
N LEU A 27 7.21 -1.79 -3.35
CA LEU A 27 6.15 -0.89 -2.89
C LEU A 27 5.96 -0.90 -1.37
N ILE A 28 6.03 -2.06 -0.72
CA ILE A 28 5.91 -2.17 0.76
C ILE A 28 7.10 -1.50 1.45
N VAL A 29 8.31 -1.64 0.91
CA VAL A 29 9.48 -0.93 1.40
C VAL A 29 9.30 0.59 1.27
N ILE A 30 8.81 1.06 0.11
CA ILE A 30 8.52 2.48 -0.11
C ILE A 30 7.43 2.98 0.85
N ASP A 31 6.36 2.21 1.08
CA ASP A 31 5.31 2.53 2.06
C ASP A 31 5.89 2.72 3.47
N SER A 32 6.80 1.84 3.89
CA SER A 32 7.49 1.96 5.19
C SER A 32 8.37 3.21 5.29
N ILE A 33 9.09 3.56 4.21
CA ILE A 33 9.84 4.83 4.12
C ILE A 33 8.88 6.01 4.28
N MET A 34 7.78 6.02 3.54
CA MET A 34 6.83 7.13 3.52
C MET A 34 6.10 7.30 4.86
N LYS A 35 5.74 6.21 5.54
CA LYS A 35 5.19 6.25 6.91
C LYS A 35 6.20 6.82 7.91
N THR A 36 7.46 6.42 7.81
CA THR A 36 8.53 6.97 8.66
C THR A 36 8.76 8.45 8.38
N VAL A 37 8.75 8.85 7.10
CA VAL A 37 8.80 10.26 6.68
C VAL A 37 7.62 11.05 7.25
N ALA A 38 6.40 10.53 7.15
CA ALA A 38 5.20 11.18 7.66
C ALA A 38 5.25 11.37 9.18
N SER A 39 5.81 10.39 9.90
CA SER A 39 6.05 10.49 11.34
C SER A 39 7.01 11.62 11.71
N ARG A 40 8.12 11.69 10.99
CA ARG A 40 9.15 12.70 11.24
C ARG A 40 8.71 14.10 10.87
N SER A 41 8.02 14.24 9.73
CA SER A 41 7.52 15.51 9.21
C SER A 41 6.27 15.99 9.95
N ARG A 42 5.62 15.11 10.72
CA ARG A 42 4.30 15.31 11.33
C ARG A 42 3.24 15.70 10.29
N LYS A 43 3.39 15.22 9.06
CA LYS A 43 2.46 15.46 7.96
C LYS A 43 2.41 14.20 7.07
N PRO A 44 1.22 13.69 6.70
CA PRO A 44 1.11 12.69 5.66
C PRO A 44 1.63 13.31 4.36
N LEU A 45 2.69 12.72 3.82
CA LEU A 45 3.32 13.18 2.59
C LEU A 45 3.18 12.08 1.54
N LEU A 46 2.85 12.46 0.32
CA LEU A 46 2.87 11.58 -0.84
C LEU A 46 4.29 11.40 -1.36
N PRO A 47 4.61 10.28 -2.03
CA PRO A 47 5.92 10.10 -2.65
C PRO A 47 6.30 11.25 -3.59
N CYS A 48 5.33 11.81 -4.33
CA CYS A 48 5.58 12.95 -5.22
C CYS A 48 5.75 14.31 -4.50
N GLU A 49 5.53 14.38 -3.19
CA GLU A 49 5.89 15.56 -2.38
C GLU A 49 7.29 15.41 -1.77
N VAL A 50 7.78 14.18 -1.65
CA VAL A 50 9.06 13.85 -0.99
C VAL A 50 10.20 13.71 -1.99
N PHE A 51 9.95 13.07 -3.13
CA PHE A 51 10.97 12.84 -4.15
C PHE A 51 10.87 13.87 -5.28
N ASP A 52 12.02 14.42 -5.65
CA ASP A 52 12.14 15.36 -6.77
C ASP A 52 12.17 14.61 -8.12
N LEU A 53 12.66 13.37 -8.12
CA LEU A 53 12.72 12.48 -9.27
C LEU A 53 12.35 11.05 -8.84
N ILE A 54 11.41 10.44 -9.56
CA ILE A 54 11.09 9.01 -9.41
C ILE A 54 11.32 8.31 -10.75
N CYS A 55 12.06 7.21 -10.75
CA CYS A 55 12.27 6.45 -11.96
C CYS A 55 12.27 4.95 -11.77
N GLY A 56 11.97 4.23 -12.84
CA GLY A 56 11.94 2.78 -12.78
C GLY A 56 12.00 2.08 -14.13
N THR A 57 12.27 0.79 -14.06
CA THR A 57 12.28 -0.14 -15.20
C THR A 57 11.26 -1.25 -14.97
N SER A 58 10.63 -1.77 -16.02
CA SER A 58 9.68 -2.89 -15.90
C SER A 58 8.56 -2.54 -14.90
N THR A 59 8.22 -3.47 -14.01
CA THR A 59 7.29 -3.22 -12.92
C THR A 59 7.70 -2.06 -12.00
N GLY A 60 9.00 -1.77 -11.85
CA GLY A 60 9.47 -0.55 -11.20
C GLY A 60 9.11 0.73 -11.95
N GLY A 61 9.04 0.68 -13.29
CA GLY A 61 8.56 1.78 -14.13
C GLY A 61 7.06 2.02 -13.96
N LEU A 62 6.27 0.94 -13.86
CA LEU A 62 4.84 1.04 -13.50
C LEU A 62 4.69 1.71 -12.12
N ILE A 63 5.44 1.28 -11.12
CA ILE A 63 5.42 1.89 -9.78
C ILE A 63 5.81 3.37 -9.83
N ALA A 64 6.84 3.73 -10.60
CA ALA A 64 7.24 5.12 -10.79
C ALA A 64 6.11 5.98 -11.39
N ILE A 65 5.34 5.43 -12.33
CA ILE A 65 4.15 6.10 -12.87
C ILE A 65 3.06 6.26 -11.81
N LEU A 66 2.74 5.21 -11.04
CA LEU A 66 1.71 5.28 -10.00
C LEU A 66 2.04 6.33 -8.94
N LEU A 67 3.26 6.29 -8.39
CA LEU A 67 3.66 7.16 -7.28
C LEU A 67 4.05 8.57 -7.73
N GLY A 68 4.75 8.69 -8.86
CA GLY A 68 5.30 9.96 -9.34
C GLY A 68 4.37 10.69 -10.29
N ARG A 69 3.93 10.01 -11.36
CA ARG A 69 3.14 10.63 -12.43
C ARG A 69 1.64 10.69 -12.16
N LEU A 70 1.07 9.70 -11.49
CA LEU A 70 -0.32 9.76 -11.02
C LEU A 70 -0.43 10.38 -9.62
N GLY A 71 0.69 10.50 -8.90
CA GLY A 71 0.75 11.13 -7.58
C GLY A 71 0.01 10.35 -6.50
N LEU A 72 -0.05 9.02 -6.63
CA LEU A 72 -0.80 8.17 -5.71
C LEU A 72 -0.04 7.91 -4.42
N ASP A 73 -0.77 7.70 -3.33
CA ASP A 73 -0.21 7.15 -2.09
C ASP A 73 0.19 5.68 -2.28
N CYS A 74 1.05 5.18 -1.38
CA CYS A 74 1.60 3.83 -1.49
C CYS A 74 0.54 2.74 -1.34
N ALA A 75 -0.46 2.92 -0.47
CA ALA A 75 -1.51 1.92 -0.26
C ALA A 75 -2.37 1.76 -1.51
N THR A 76 -2.78 2.88 -2.11
CA THR A 76 -3.52 2.89 -3.37
C THR A 76 -2.69 2.27 -4.51
N ALA A 77 -1.40 2.59 -4.59
CA ALA A 77 -0.52 2.00 -5.61
C ALA A 77 -0.30 0.48 -5.42
N ILE A 78 -0.23 -0.01 -4.18
CA ILE A 78 -0.16 -1.44 -3.85
C ILE A 78 -1.40 -2.17 -4.38
N GLN A 79 -2.59 -1.64 -4.13
CA GLN A 79 -3.82 -2.29 -4.60
C GLN A 79 -3.89 -2.33 -6.13
N ILE A 80 -3.64 -1.20 -6.79
CA ILE A 80 -3.62 -1.13 -8.26
C ILE A 80 -2.59 -2.10 -8.84
N TYR A 81 -1.41 -2.20 -8.21
CA TYR A 81 -0.37 -3.13 -8.64
C TYR A 81 -0.83 -4.59 -8.56
N LYS A 82 -1.52 -4.99 -7.47
CA LYS A 82 -2.11 -6.33 -7.32
C LYS A 82 -3.18 -6.59 -8.39
N ASP A 83 -4.09 -5.65 -8.60
CA ASP A 83 -5.18 -5.78 -9.57
C ASP A 83 -4.63 -5.92 -11.01
N LEU A 84 -3.65 -5.09 -11.36
CA LEU A 84 -2.96 -5.19 -12.65
C LEU A 84 -2.18 -6.50 -12.78
N ALA A 85 -1.56 -7.01 -11.72
CA ALA A 85 -0.90 -8.32 -11.74
C ALA A 85 -1.91 -9.46 -12.01
N ILE A 86 -3.09 -9.42 -11.39
CA ILE A 86 -4.18 -10.40 -11.63
C ILE A 86 -4.65 -10.34 -13.09
N SER A 87 -4.74 -9.14 -13.69
CA SER A 87 -5.12 -9.01 -15.11
C SER A 87 -4.14 -9.71 -16.08
N VAL A 88 -2.89 -9.92 -15.66
CA VAL A 88 -1.86 -10.64 -16.42
C VAL A 88 -1.86 -12.13 -16.10
N CYS A 89 -1.96 -12.48 -14.81
CA CYS A 89 -1.76 -13.86 -14.34
C CYS A 89 -3.03 -14.70 -14.37
N GLY A 90 -4.20 -14.05 -14.26
CA GLY A 90 -5.41 -14.71 -13.81
C GLY A 90 -5.33 -15.11 -12.33
N THR A 91 -6.31 -15.88 -11.88
CA THR A 91 -6.43 -16.33 -10.48
C THR A 91 -5.90 -17.75 -10.24
N GLU A 92 -5.62 -18.49 -11.32
CA GLU A 92 -5.25 -19.91 -11.26
C GLU A 92 -3.78 -20.13 -11.67
N GLU A 93 -2.92 -20.44 -10.69
CA GLU A 93 -1.46 -20.60 -10.88
C GLU A 93 -1.12 -21.61 -11.99
N ARG A 94 -1.85 -22.73 -12.03
CA ARG A 94 -1.61 -23.76 -13.05
C ARG A 94 -1.96 -23.26 -14.45
N ALA A 95 -3.11 -22.61 -14.62
CA ALA A 95 -3.52 -22.08 -15.91
C ALA A 95 -2.55 -21.01 -16.42
N PHE A 96 -2.02 -20.19 -15.50
CA PHE A 96 -0.96 -19.24 -15.79
C PHE A 96 0.29 -19.91 -16.37
N TRP A 97 0.85 -20.90 -15.67
CA TRP A 97 2.05 -21.61 -16.14
C TRP A 97 1.82 -22.34 -17.46
N GLU A 98 0.64 -22.96 -17.62
CA GLU A 98 0.27 -23.65 -18.85
C GLU A 98 0.23 -22.69 -20.05
N LYS A 99 -0.36 -21.51 -19.86
CA LYS A 99 -0.44 -20.45 -20.89
C LYS A 99 0.94 -19.88 -21.19
N LEU A 100 1.71 -19.54 -20.15
CA LEU A 100 3.03 -18.91 -20.25
C LEU A 100 4.00 -19.78 -21.05
N LEU A 101 4.14 -21.06 -20.68
CA LEU A 101 5.12 -21.95 -21.30
C LEU A 101 4.72 -22.40 -22.72
N ARG A 102 3.46 -22.26 -23.11
CA ARG A 102 3.03 -22.48 -24.51
C ARG A 102 3.27 -21.27 -25.42
N SER A 103 3.39 -20.06 -24.85
CA SER A 103 3.37 -18.79 -25.61
C SER A 103 4.63 -17.94 -25.42
N ILE A 104 5.77 -18.54 -25.05
CA ILE A 104 7.07 -17.87 -24.90
C ILE A 104 7.58 -17.24 -26.23
N ASP A 105 6.98 -17.59 -27.37
CA ASP A 105 7.20 -16.95 -28.67
C ASP A 105 6.48 -15.59 -28.85
N GLY A 106 5.81 -15.09 -27.80
CA GLY A 106 5.41 -13.68 -27.68
C GLY A 106 3.94 -13.39 -27.99
N SER A 107 3.06 -14.38 -27.92
CA SER A 107 1.62 -14.24 -28.23
C SER A 107 0.70 -14.19 -26.99
N LEU A 108 1.21 -13.77 -25.83
CA LEU A 108 0.31 -13.42 -24.73
C LEU A 108 -0.35 -12.07 -25.04
N GLU A 109 -1.65 -12.12 -25.31
CA GLU A 109 -2.47 -10.93 -25.52
C GLU A 109 -2.43 -10.04 -24.27
N ALA A 110 -2.07 -8.78 -24.46
CA ALA A 110 -1.99 -7.78 -23.39
C ALA A 110 -3.35 -7.09 -23.12
N LYS A 111 -4.42 -7.51 -23.81
CA LYS A 111 -5.69 -6.79 -23.85
C LYS A 111 -6.31 -6.59 -22.46
N SER A 112 -6.38 -7.64 -21.65
CA SER A 112 -6.92 -7.55 -20.28
C SER A 112 -6.14 -6.56 -19.40
N TYR A 113 -4.82 -6.53 -19.53
CA TYR A 113 -3.98 -5.56 -18.82
C TYR A 113 -4.15 -4.14 -19.37
N GLU A 114 -4.25 -3.98 -20.69
CA GLU A 114 -4.45 -2.68 -21.33
C GLU A 114 -5.79 -2.05 -20.94
N ASP A 115 -6.85 -2.87 -20.85
CA ASP A 115 -8.17 -2.43 -20.41
C ASP A 115 -8.14 -2.03 -18.91
N ALA A 116 -7.56 -2.86 -18.05
CA ALA A 116 -7.40 -2.54 -16.62
C ALA A 116 -6.54 -1.28 -16.40
N LEU A 117 -5.44 -1.13 -17.16
CA LEU A 117 -4.59 0.06 -17.11
C LEU A 117 -5.34 1.31 -17.59
N ALA A 118 -6.17 1.18 -18.63
CA ALA A 118 -7.00 2.27 -19.13
C ALA A 118 -8.02 2.73 -18.08
N GLU A 119 -8.67 1.81 -17.36
CA GLU A 119 -9.57 2.12 -16.25
C GLU A 119 -8.86 2.87 -15.12
N VAL A 120 -7.67 2.41 -14.73
CA VAL A 120 -6.85 3.11 -13.73
C VAL A 120 -6.54 4.53 -14.18
N ILE A 121 -6.07 4.73 -15.40
CA ILE A 121 -5.72 6.07 -15.90
C ILE A 121 -6.98 6.93 -15.98
N GLN A 122 -8.07 6.42 -16.54
CA GLN A 122 -9.35 7.13 -16.60
C GLN A 122 -9.83 7.57 -15.22
N LYS A 123 -9.71 6.70 -14.21
CA LYS A 123 -10.09 6.98 -12.82
C LYS A 123 -9.29 8.14 -12.22
N TYR A 124 -7.97 8.17 -12.44
CA TYR A 124 -7.09 9.13 -11.78
C TYR A 124 -6.79 10.38 -12.60
N THR A 125 -7.05 10.38 -13.90
CA THR A 125 -6.80 11.54 -14.78
C THR A 125 -8.05 12.10 -15.47
N GLY A 126 -9.17 11.38 -15.40
CA GLY A 126 -10.39 11.72 -16.14
C GLY A 126 -10.28 11.51 -17.65
N VAL A 127 -9.11 11.15 -18.20
CA VAL A 127 -8.86 10.97 -19.63
C VAL A 127 -7.86 9.84 -19.86
N THR A 128 -8.32 8.73 -20.45
CA THR A 128 -7.47 7.56 -20.75
C THR A 128 -6.22 7.91 -21.59
N ASP A 129 -6.35 8.82 -22.55
CA ASP A 129 -5.27 9.31 -23.40
C ASP A 129 -4.53 10.53 -22.82
N THR A 130 -4.29 10.52 -21.51
CA THR A 130 -3.50 11.57 -20.85
C THR A 130 -2.03 11.49 -21.27
N ALA A 131 -1.47 12.65 -21.63
CA ALA A 131 -0.05 12.77 -21.98
C ALA A 131 0.86 12.49 -20.78
N MET A 132 1.96 11.79 -21.04
CA MET A 132 3.01 11.54 -20.06
C MET A 132 3.67 12.86 -19.63
N VAL A 133 3.96 13.76 -20.58
CA VAL A 133 4.57 15.07 -20.29
C VAL A 133 3.57 16.01 -19.62
N THR A 134 3.96 16.59 -18.49
CA THR A 134 3.22 17.65 -17.80
C THR A 134 3.46 18.99 -18.50
N LEU A 135 2.40 19.62 -18.98
CA LEU A 135 2.47 20.97 -19.57
C LEU A 135 2.11 22.01 -18.50
N LYS A 136 3.06 22.90 -18.18
CA LYS A 136 2.78 24.08 -17.36
C LYS A 136 2.14 25.15 -18.23
N SER A 137 0.81 25.19 -18.30
CA SER A 137 0.07 26.25 -18.99
C SER A 137 -0.58 27.18 -17.96
N GLY A 138 -0.19 28.45 -17.94
CA GLY A 138 -0.97 29.50 -17.24
C GLY A 138 -0.95 29.49 -15.70
N GLY A 139 0.11 28.96 -15.06
CA GLY A 139 0.29 29.03 -13.60
C GLY A 139 -0.37 27.90 -12.81
N GLU A 140 -1.32 27.18 -13.40
CA GLU A 140 -1.87 25.93 -12.86
C GLU A 140 -1.27 24.72 -13.59
N VAL A 141 -0.75 23.75 -12.83
CA VAL A 141 -0.25 22.49 -13.38
C VAL A 141 -1.47 21.65 -13.74
N VAL A 142 -1.76 21.52 -15.05
CA VAL A 142 -2.84 20.64 -15.51
C VAL A 142 -2.35 19.17 -15.43
N GLY A 143 -2.80 18.45 -14.40
CA GLY A 143 -2.98 16.98 -14.44
C GLY A 143 -1.92 16.09 -13.78
N HIS A 144 -2.16 15.78 -12.50
CA HIS A 144 -1.69 14.70 -11.59
C HIS A 144 -0.17 14.43 -11.44
N GLY A 145 0.31 14.34 -10.19
CA GLY A 145 1.73 14.17 -9.84
C GLY A 145 2.59 15.43 -10.04
N THR A 146 3.26 15.89 -8.98
CA THR A 146 4.17 17.07 -9.04
C THR A 146 5.62 16.72 -9.38
N THR A 147 5.94 15.43 -9.41
CA THR A 147 7.32 14.93 -9.48
C THR A 147 7.73 14.56 -10.89
N ASN A 148 8.96 14.95 -11.24
CA ASN A 148 9.59 14.50 -12.47
C ASN A 148 9.72 12.97 -12.43
N THR A 149 9.20 12.31 -13.45
CA THR A 149 9.10 10.86 -13.51
C THR A 149 9.61 10.38 -14.85
N PHE A 150 10.42 9.33 -14.86
CA PHE A 150 10.74 8.65 -16.12
C PHE A 150 10.73 7.13 -15.96
N VAL A 151 10.40 6.45 -17.06
CA VAL A 151 10.46 4.99 -17.16
C VAL A 151 11.35 4.59 -18.32
N THR A 152 11.89 3.38 -18.26
CA THR A 152 12.77 2.86 -19.30
C THR A 152 12.04 1.86 -20.21
N VAL A 153 12.34 1.93 -21.50
CA VAL A 153 11.94 0.97 -22.53
C VAL A 153 13.13 0.70 -23.46
N THR A 154 13.10 -0.42 -24.16
CA THR A 154 14.07 -0.74 -25.23
C THR A 154 13.38 -0.94 -26.57
N SER A 155 14.09 -0.74 -27.68
CA SER A 155 13.54 -0.97 -29.02
C SER A 155 13.39 -2.46 -29.34
N ASP A 156 12.29 -2.83 -30.00
CA ASP A 156 12.03 -4.19 -30.49
C ASP A 156 12.66 -4.41 -31.88
N ALA A 157 13.98 -4.62 -31.93
CA ALA A 157 14.70 -4.89 -33.18
C ALA A 157 15.75 -6.01 -33.02
N PRO A 158 15.82 -7.02 -33.91
CA PRO A 158 16.75 -8.16 -33.77
C PRO A 158 18.24 -7.81 -33.95
N THR A 159 18.54 -6.71 -34.64
CA THR A 159 19.89 -6.39 -35.16
C THR A 159 20.54 -5.16 -34.51
N TYR A 160 19.88 -4.50 -33.55
CA TYR A 160 20.46 -3.36 -32.84
C TYR A 160 20.43 -3.60 -31.33
N ASN A 161 21.64 -3.60 -30.78
CA ASN A 161 21.96 -3.63 -29.36
C ASN A 161 21.12 -2.59 -28.59
N ASN A 162 20.13 -3.07 -27.82
CA ASN A 162 19.67 -2.51 -26.54
C ASN A 162 19.66 -0.98 -26.41
N ARG A 163 19.07 -0.25 -27.38
CA ARG A 163 18.94 1.20 -27.21
C ARG A 163 17.85 1.47 -26.17
N ILE A 164 18.29 1.90 -24.99
CA ILE A 164 17.41 2.31 -23.91
C ILE A 164 16.87 3.71 -24.21
N HIS A 165 15.58 3.88 -24.03
CA HIS A 165 14.90 5.17 -24.11
C HIS A 165 14.21 5.47 -22.78
N CYS A 166 14.30 6.73 -22.35
CA CYS A 166 13.53 7.23 -21.22
C CYS A 166 12.23 7.85 -21.74
N ILE A 167 11.10 7.36 -21.26
CA ILE A 167 9.80 8.01 -21.45
C ILE A 167 9.55 8.88 -20.22
N ARG A 168 9.47 10.20 -20.41
CA ARG A 168 9.56 11.20 -19.33
C ARG A 168 8.27 11.96 -19.14
N SER A 169 8.00 12.40 -17.91
CA SER A 169 6.93 13.33 -17.58
C SER A 169 7.31 14.80 -17.73
N TYR A 170 8.55 15.08 -18.09
CA TYR A 170 9.08 16.42 -18.28
C TYR A 170 9.68 16.57 -19.67
N PRO A 171 9.69 17.80 -20.23
CA PRO A 171 10.40 18.08 -21.46
C PRO A 171 11.90 17.79 -21.30
N SER A 172 12.48 17.14 -22.31
CA SER A 172 13.93 16.91 -22.41
C SER A 172 14.36 17.09 -23.85
N THR A 173 15.55 17.67 -24.03
CA THR A 173 16.19 17.80 -25.35
C THR A 173 17.11 16.62 -25.64
N VAL A 174 17.34 15.75 -24.64
CA VAL A 174 18.25 14.62 -24.71
C VAL A 174 17.55 13.40 -25.28
N ARG A 175 17.79 13.16 -26.58
CA ARG A 175 17.45 11.94 -27.35
C ARG A 175 16.00 11.47 -27.12
N PRO A 176 15.01 12.15 -27.73
CA PRO A 176 13.62 11.69 -27.64
C PRO A 176 13.46 10.28 -28.24
N PRO A 177 12.61 9.43 -27.64
CA PRO A 177 12.24 8.14 -28.21
C PRO A 177 11.57 8.32 -29.59
N PRO A 178 11.83 7.44 -30.57
CA PRO A 178 11.12 7.51 -31.86
C PRO A 178 9.61 7.14 -31.73
N PRO A 179 8.74 7.60 -32.64
CA PRO A 179 9.00 8.61 -33.66
C PRO A 179 9.26 9.97 -33.01
N SER A 180 10.16 10.75 -33.63
CA SER A 180 10.43 12.12 -33.21
C SER A 180 9.13 12.93 -33.18
N GLY A 181 8.87 13.65 -32.08
CA GLY A 181 7.66 14.45 -31.91
C GLY A 181 6.43 13.67 -31.42
N HIS A 182 6.53 12.37 -31.16
CA HIS A 182 5.44 11.61 -30.53
C HIS A 182 5.18 12.09 -29.10
N GLN A 183 3.93 12.47 -28.82
CA GLN A 183 3.49 12.77 -27.47
C GLN A 183 3.09 11.48 -26.78
N TRP A 184 4.03 10.91 -26.01
CA TRP A 184 3.80 9.69 -25.25
C TRP A 184 2.64 9.86 -24.28
N LEU A 185 1.76 8.86 -24.24
CA LEU A 185 0.68 8.76 -23.26
C LEU A 185 1.15 8.02 -22.01
N ILE A 186 0.50 8.28 -20.86
CA ILE A 186 0.77 7.53 -19.62
C ILE A 186 0.58 6.03 -19.87
N ARG A 187 -0.50 5.64 -20.56
CA ARG A 187 -0.78 4.23 -20.88
C ARG A 187 0.29 3.59 -21.76
N GLU A 188 0.84 4.34 -22.72
CA GLU A 188 1.92 3.85 -23.58
C GLU A 188 3.21 3.64 -22.78
N ALA A 189 3.57 4.59 -21.90
CA ALA A 189 4.74 4.47 -21.04
C ALA A 189 4.62 3.25 -20.09
N ALA A 190 3.48 3.13 -19.41
CA ALA A 190 3.21 2.05 -18.47
C ALA A 190 3.14 0.67 -19.14
N ARG A 191 2.54 0.57 -20.33
CA ARG A 191 2.49 -0.68 -21.11
C ARG A 191 3.83 -1.04 -21.75
N GLY A 192 4.56 -0.05 -22.27
CA GLY A 192 5.86 -0.25 -22.90
C GLY A 192 6.92 -0.76 -21.93
N THR A 193 6.94 -0.22 -20.70
CA THR A 193 7.97 -0.60 -19.71
C THR A 193 7.80 -2.04 -19.23
N VAL A 194 6.57 -2.57 -19.12
CA VAL A 194 6.31 -3.97 -18.71
C VAL A 194 6.21 -4.97 -19.87
N ALA A 195 6.49 -4.53 -21.11
CA ALA A 195 6.39 -5.32 -22.34
C ALA A 195 7.50 -6.40 -22.45
N SER A 196 7.56 -7.32 -21.51
CA SER A 196 8.58 -8.36 -21.44
C SER A 196 8.31 -9.48 -22.45
N ARG A 197 9.36 -10.05 -23.04
CA ARG A 197 9.25 -11.16 -24.01
C ARG A 197 8.49 -12.37 -23.49
N VAL A 198 8.43 -12.52 -22.16
CA VAL A 198 7.78 -13.66 -21.52
C VAL A 198 6.31 -13.39 -21.26
N PHE A 199 5.95 -12.19 -20.78
CA PHE A 199 4.59 -11.92 -20.30
C PHE A 199 3.71 -11.17 -21.30
N MET A 200 4.29 -10.37 -22.21
CA MET A 200 3.52 -9.47 -23.06
C MET A 200 4.15 -9.25 -24.44
N SER A 201 3.30 -9.08 -25.45
CA SER A 201 3.72 -8.64 -26.78
C SER A 201 4.42 -7.26 -26.74
N PRO A 202 5.18 -6.86 -27.78
CA PRO A 202 5.70 -5.49 -27.89
C PRO A 202 4.60 -4.44 -27.87
N LEU A 203 4.92 -3.25 -27.36
CA LEU A 203 4.14 -2.06 -27.64
C LEU A 203 4.57 -1.49 -28.99
N PHE A 204 3.64 -1.22 -29.89
CA PHE A 204 3.91 -0.51 -31.14
C PHE A 204 3.40 0.93 -31.07
N VAL A 205 4.30 1.88 -31.28
CA VAL A 205 3.97 3.29 -31.49
C VAL A 205 4.29 3.62 -32.94
N SER A 206 3.25 3.79 -33.76
CA SER A 206 3.39 3.81 -35.23
C SER A 206 4.11 2.54 -35.70
N LYS A 207 5.24 2.68 -36.42
CA LYS A 207 6.07 1.56 -36.89
C LYS A 207 7.17 1.12 -35.91
N TYR A 208 7.30 1.77 -34.75
CA TYR A 208 8.38 1.49 -33.80
C TYR A 208 7.88 0.57 -32.69
N GLY A 209 8.51 -0.60 -32.55
CA GLY A 209 8.22 -1.53 -31.46
C GLY A 209 9.08 -1.26 -30.22
N TYR A 210 8.50 -1.50 -29.05
CA TYR A 210 9.10 -1.28 -27.74
C TYR A 210 8.88 -2.47 -26.81
N ARG A 211 9.89 -2.75 -25.96
CA ARG A 211 9.89 -3.82 -24.96
C ARG A 211 10.40 -3.35 -23.60
N ASP A 212 10.20 -4.20 -22.61
CA ASP A 212 10.78 -4.10 -21.28
C ASP A 212 12.32 -4.08 -21.36
N ALA A 213 12.91 -3.00 -20.82
CA ALA A 213 14.35 -2.80 -20.79
C ALA A 213 15.07 -3.75 -19.81
N GLY A 214 14.42 -4.17 -18.73
CA GLY A 214 14.99 -5.09 -17.74
C GLY A 214 15.32 -6.43 -18.35
N PHE A 215 14.36 -7.01 -19.09
CA PHE A 215 14.54 -8.27 -19.82
C PHE A 215 15.53 -8.16 -21.00
N ALA A 216 15.96 -6.95 -21.35
CA ALA A 216 17.04 -6.70 -22.30
C ALA A 216 18.40 -6.45 -21.61
N GLY A 217 18.50 -6.62 -20.29
CA GLY A 217 19.74 -6.43 -19.53
C GLY A 217 19.98 -5.00 -19.09
N PHE A 218 18.93 -4.19 -18.93
CA PHE A 218 19.00 -2.87 -18.32
C PHE A 218 17.89 -2.77 -17.26
N ASN A 219 18.11 -3.33 -16.08
CA ASN A 219 17.12 -3.44 -15.02
C ASN A 219 17.16 -2.28 -14.03
N ASN A 220 18.34 -1.85 -13.59
CA ASN A 220 18.46 -0.79 -12.58
C ASN A 220 18.69 0.59 -13.26
N PRO A 221 17.69 1.49 -13.29
CA PRO A 221 17.80 2.74 -14.03
C PRO A 221 18.64 3.81 -13.33
N VAL A 222 19.24 3.53 -12.16
CA VAL A 222 20.14 4.46 -11.46
C VAL A 222 21.27 4.95 -12.37
N ALA A 223 21.71 4.15 -13.33
CA ALA A 223 22.78 4.51 -14.27
C ALA A 223 22.42 5.75 -15.12
N LEU A 224 21.14 6.06 -15.30
CA LEU A 224 20.66 7.21 -16.07
C LEU A 224 20.50 8.47 -15.21
N VAL A 225 20.36 8.32 -13.90
CA VAL A 225 20.11 9.41 -12.95
C VAL A 225 21.11 10.57 -13.08
N PRO A 226 22.45 10.36 -13.19
CA PRO A 226 23.38 11.47 -13.33
C PRO A 226 23.09 12.39 -14.53
N ASN A 227 22.68 11.81 -15.65
CA ASN A 227 22.38 12.59 -16.86
C ASN A 227 21.05 13.34 -16.72
N GLU A 228 20.03 12.69 -16.16
CA GLU A 228 18.72 13.30 -15.94
C GLU A 228 18.79 14.46 -14.94
N ILE A 229 19.55 14.29 -13.85
CA ILE A 229 19.76 15.35 -12.85
C ILE A 229 20.58 16.51 -13.43
N GLN A 230 21.59 16.23 -14.27
CA GLN A 230 22.34 17.31 -14.93
C GLN A 230 21.47 18.15 -15.87
N GLU A 231 20.46 17.56 -16.51
CA GLU A 231 19.50 18.27 -17.36
C GLU A 231 18.45 19.03 -16.54
N LEU A 232 17.85 18.37 -15.54
CA LEU A 232 16.76 18.93 -14.73
C LEU A 232 17.23 19.96 -13.70
N TYR A 233 18.37 19.69 -13.08
CA TYR A 233 18.83 20.38 -11.88
C TYR A 233 20.35 20.66 -11.93
N PRO A 234 20.83 21.39 -12.96
CA PRO A 234 22.27 21.54 -13.22
C PRO A 234 23.08 22.17 -12.08
N ASN A 235 22.42 22.92 -11.21
CA ASN A 235 23.05 23.65 -10.10
C ASN A 235 22.73 23.06 -8.71
N ASP A 236 21.88 22.03 -8.63
CA ASP A 236 21.42 21.49 -7.36
C ASP A 236 22.28 20.29 -6.95
N GLN A 237 22.34 20.04 -5.64
CA GLN A 237 23.05 18.89 -5.10
C GLN A 237 22.09 17.72 -4.90
N ILE A 238 22.58 16.50 -5.09
CA ILE A 238 21.83 15.30 -4.72
C ILE A 238 22.01 15.07 -3.22
N SER A 239 20.91 15.05 -2.47
CA SER A 239 20.89 14.71 -1.04
C SER A 239 20.98 13.21 -0.85
N VAL A 240 20.02 12.49 -1.46
CA VAL A 240 19.90 11.05 -1.34
C VAL A 240 19.29 10.45 -2.61
N ILE A 241 19.81 9.30 -2.99
CA ILE A 241 19.30 8.38 -3.99
C ILE A 241 18.92 7.12 -3.23
N VAL A 242 17.63 6.85 -3.18
CA VAL A 242 17.07 5.62 -2.63
C VAL A 242 16.83 4.68 -3.79
N SER A 243 17.60 3.61 -3.88
CA SER A 243 17.44 2.56 -4.89
C SER A 243 16.80 1.34 -4.25
N ILE A 244 15.66 0.91 -4.78
CA ILE A 244 14.89 -0.22 -4.27
C ILE A 244 14.93 -1.36 -5.27
N GLY A 245 15.45 -2.51 -4.81
CA GLY A 245 15.46 -3.74 -5.55
C GLY A 245 14.18 -4.55 -5.43
N SER A 246 14.08 -5.55 -6.30
CA SER A 246 12.99 -6.52 -6.33
C SER A 246 13.33 -7.84 -5.65
N GLY A 247 14.35 -7.85 -4.78
CA GLY A 247 14.73 -9.04 -3.99
C GLY A 247 15.36 -10.18 -4.78
N LEU A 248 15.94 -9.88 -5.94
CA LEU A 248 16.66 -10.81 -6.80
C LEU A 248 18.11 -11.10 -6.35
N THR A 249 18.52 -10.59 -5.19
CA THR A 249 19.86 -10.80 -4.63
C THR A 249 20.09 -12.29 -4.34
N GLY A 250 21.25 -12.81 -4.73
CA GLY A 250 21.57 -14.24 -4.61
C GLY A 250 21.05 -15.11 -5.76
N PHE A 251 20.25 -14.58 -6.69
CA PHE A 251 19.85 -15.27 -7.91
C PHE A 251 20.89 -15.16 -9.05
N THR A 252 22.12 -14.78 -8.71
CA THR A 252 23.22 -14.66 -9.67
C THR A 252 24.07 -15.93 -9.68
N PRO A 253 24.15 -16.64 -10.82
CA PRO A 253 24.98 -17.83 -11.00
C PRO A 253 26.48 -17.47 -11.01
N PRO A 254 27.39 -18.43 -10.76
CA PRO A 254 28.84 -18.17 -10.81
C PRO A 254 29.35 -17.74 -12.21
N HIS A 255 28.69 -18.22 -13.26
CA HIS A 255 29.06 -17.97 -14.66
C HIS A 255 27.85 -17.50 -15.49
N PRO A 256 27.38 -16.25 -15.27
CA PRO A 256 26.12 -15.75 -15.84
C PRO A 256 26.14 -15.57 -17.36
N ARG A 257 27.33 -15.48 -17.97
CA ARG A 257 27.50 -15.26 -19.42
C ARG A 257 27.72 -16.55 -20.23
N ARG A 258 27.75 -17.71 -19.58
CA ARG A 258 27.91 -19.00 -20.27
C ARG A 258 26.58 -19.42 -20.90
N GLU A 259 26.62 -20.12 -22.02
CA GLU A 259 25.42 -20.83 -22.51
C GLU A 259 25.03 -21.96 -21.54
N TRP A 260 23.76 -21.98 -21.14
CA TRP A 260 23.24 -23.02 -20.26
C TRP A 260 22.43 -24.03 -21.02
N ALA A 261 22.72 -25.30 -20.73
CA ALA A 261 21.87 -26.43 -21.05
C ALA A 261 20.76 -26.56 -19.98
N VAL A 262 19.70 -27.29 -20.31
CA VAL A 262 18.61 -27.61 -19.36
C VAL A 262 19.13 -28.37 -18.13
N THR A 263 20.22 -29.12 -18.29
CA THR A 263 20.88 -29.89 -17.23
C THR A 263 21.89 -29.08 -16.40
N ASP A 264 21.99 -27.77 -16.60
CA ASP A 264 22.87 -26.92 -15.79
C ASP A 264 22.44 -26.97 -14.32
N GLN A 265 23.38 -27.21 -13.41
CA GLN A 265 23.06 -27.46 -11.99
C GLN A 265 22.32 -26.30 -11.32
N PHE A 266 22.63 -25.06 -11.70
CA PHE A 266 21.94 -23.89 -11.17
C PHE A 266 20.54 -23.77 -11.78
N ALA A 267 20.44 -23.84 -13.11
CA ALA A 267 19.17 -23.63 -13.81
C ALA A 267 18.17 -24.77 -13.60
N ALA A 268 18.65 -26.01 -13.50
CA ALA A 268 17.81 -27.21 -13.41
C ALA A 268 16.87 -27.18 -12.21
N ALA A 269 17.35 -26.71 -11.04
CA ALA A 269 16.50 -26.60 -9.84
C ALA A 269 15.27 -25.71 -10.08
N PHE A 270 15.45 -24.56 -10.74
CA PHE A 270 14.34 -23.65 -11.06
C PHE A 270 13.48 -24.17 -12.20
N VAL A 271 14.09 -24.79 -13.23
CA VAL A 271 13.35 -25.44 -14.32
C VAL A 271 12.46 -26.54 -13.78
N ASP A 272 12.97 -27.43 -12.92
CA ASP A 272 12.20 -28.51 -12.34
C ASP A 272 11.09 -27.99 -11.41
N LYS A 273 11.33 -26.91 -10.66
CA LYS A 273 10.29 -26.22 -9.87
C LYS A 273 9.16 -25.70 -10.76
N ILE A 274 9.48 -25.04 -11.88
CA ILE A 274 8.48 -24.60 -12.87
C ILE A 274 7.73 -25.81 -13.47
N MET A 275 8.46 -26.86 -13.89
CA MET A 275 7.86 -28.04 -14.50
C MET A 275 6.92 -28.79 -13.53
N SER A 276 7.19 -28.75 -12.22
CA SER A 276 6.32 -29.34 -11.20
C SER A 276 4.92 -28.71 -11.12
N LYS A 277 4.75 -27.49 -11.67
CA LYS A 277 3.46 -26.78 -11.74
C LYS A 277 2.58 -27.28 -12.88
N LEU A 278 3.13 -28.08 -13.79
CA LEU A 278 2.47 -28.58 -14.98
C LEU A 278 2.14 -30.08 -14.86
N PRO A 279 1.07 -30.58 -15.52
CA PRO A 279 0.83 -32.01 -15.59
C PRO A 279 1.87 -32.69 -16.49
N SER A 280 2.33 -33.88 -16.10
CA SER A 280 3.32 -34.66 -16.88
C SER A 280 2.85 -35.06 -18.28
N SER A 281 1.53 -35.04 -18.53
CA SER A 281 0.92 -35.29 -19.84
C SER A 281 0.88 -34.06 -20.75
N MET A 282 1.39 -32.91 -20.30
CA MET A 282 1.30 -31.67 -21.07
C MET A 282 2.37 -31.58 -22.15
N GLY A 283 1.94 -31.52 -23.41
CA GLY A 283 2.80 -31.11 -24.53
C GLY A 283 4.11 -31.89 -24.67
N ASP A 284 5.02 -31.34 -25.45
CA ASP A 284 6.39 -31.87 -25.57
C ASP A 284 7.25 -31.39 -24.39
N GLN A 285 7.67 -32.32 -23.54
CA GLN A 285 8.39 -32.02 -22.29
C GLN A 285 9.73 -31.33 -22.54
N ASP A 286 10.41 -31.66 -23.64
CA ASP A 286 11.69 -31.02 -23.99
C ASP A 286 11.50 -29.55 -24.38
N THR A 287 10.44 -29.25 -25.15
CA THR A 287 10.08 -27.87 -25.49
C THR A 287 9.67 -27.07 -24.25
N LEU A 288 8.86 -27.62 -23.36
CA LEU A 288 8.47 -26.96 -22.11
C LEU A 288 9.67 -26.66 -21.21
N ARG A 289 10.61 -27.61 -21.09
CA ARG A 289 11.86 -27.39 -20.33
C ARG A 289 12.76 -26.32 -20.96
N ARG A 290 12.87 -26.26 -22.29
CA ARG A 290 13.58 -25.17 -22.98
C ARG A 290 12.94 -23.81 -22.71
N ASN A 291 11.61 -23.76 -22.69
CA ASN A 291 10.85 -22.56 -22.40
C ASN A 291 11.03 -22.12 -20.92
N ALA A 292 10.97 -23.05 -19.98
CA ALA A 292 11.28 -22.78 -18.58
C ALA A 292 12.72 -22.27 -18.39
N LEU A 293 13.70 -22.88 -19.06
CA LEU A 293 15.09 -22.42 -19.04
C LEU A 293 15.23 -21.00 -19.60
N PHE A 294 14.51 -20.68 -20.67
CA PHE A 294 14.49 -19.32 -21.23
C PHE A 294 14.00 -18.31 -20.18
N LEU A 295 12.91 -18.61 -19.47
CA LEU A 295 12.40 -17.77 -18.38
C LEU A 295 13.44 -17.55 -17.27
N VAL A 296 14.07 -18.62 -16.80
CA VAL A 296 15.13 -18.55 -15.77
C VAL A 296 16.27 -17.63 -16.23
N LYS A 297 16.72 -17.76 -17.48
CA LYS A 297 17.78 -16.89 -18.05
C LYS A 297 17.37 -15.40 -18.05
N GLN A 298 16.09 -15.10 -18.24
CA GLN A 298 15.62 -13.72 -18.19
C GLN A 298 15.73 -13.14 -16.77
N PHE A 299 15.32 -13.87 -15.74
CA PHE A 299 15.46 -13.42 -14.36
C PHE A 299 16.92 -13.30 -13.91
N VAL A 300 17.80 -14.19 -14.41
CA VAL A 300 19.24 -14.07 -14.20
C VAL A 300 19.78 -12.78 -14.83
N THR A 301 19.30 -12.43 -16.03
CA THR A 301 19.67 -11.18 -16.70
C THR A 301 19.31 -9.96 -15.85
N LEU A 302 18.11 -9.95 -15.24
CA LEU A 302 17.69 -8.90 -14.30
C LEU A 302 18.62 -8.83 -13.07
N SER A 303 18.85 -9.97 -12.42
CA SER A 303 19.68 -10.06 -11.20
C SER A 303 21.10 -9.58 -11.45
N VAL A 304 21.71 -10.02 -12.55
CA VAL A 304 23.10 -9.66 -12.90
C VAL A 304 23.26 -8.16 -13.17
N ASP A 305 22.34 -7.56 -13.94
CA ASP A 305 22.40 -6.11 -14.19
C ASP A 305 22.25 -5.31 -12.89
N THR A 306 21.29 -5.70 -12.05
CA THR A 306 21.05 -5.07 -10.75
C THR A 306 22.31 -5.10 -9.88
N GLU A 307 22.94 -6.27 -9.72
CA GLU A 307 24.14 -6.43 -8.86
C GLU A 307 25.33 -5.63 -9.40
N ILE A 308 25.60 -5.69 -10.70
CA ILE A 308 26.70 -4.94 -11.34
C ILE A 308 26.49 -3.43 -11.18
N THR A 309 25.29 -2.96 -11.54
CA THR A 309 24.96 -1.53 -11.52
C THR A 309 24.99 -0.99 -10.09
N GLN A 310 24.48 -1.76 -9.12
CA GLN A 310 24.54 -1.42 -7.70
C GLN A 310 25.98 -1.21 -7.23
N ILE A 311 26.89 -2.17 -7.50
CA ILE A 311 28.29 -2.07 -7.08
C ILE A 311 28.95 -0.82 -7.69
N GLN A 312 28.71 -0.58 -8.98
CA GLN A 312 29.26 0.59 -9.68
C GLN A 312 28.74 1.90 -9.10
N MET A 313 27.44 2.00 -8.81
CA MET A 313 26.87 3.23 -8.25
C MET A 313 27.26 3.43 -6.79
N ALA A 314 27.33 2.36 -5.99
CA ALA A 314 27.83 2.43 -4.64
C ALA A 314 29.25 3.00 -4.61
N GLN A 315 30.13 2.57 -5.51
CA GLN A 315 31.46 3.16 -5.65
C GLN A 315 31.40 4.64 -6.08
N LYS A 316 30.58 4.96 -7.09
CA LYS A 316 30.44 6.32 -7.63
C LYS A 316 29.92 7.34 -6.61
N PHE A 317 29.02 6.91 -5.73
CA PHE A 317 28.37 7.77 -4.73
C PHE A 317 28.86 7.54 -3.29
N SER A 318 29.86 6.67 -3.09
CA SER A 318 30.41 6.26 -1.78
C SER A 318 30.90 7.42 -0.90
N SER A 319 31.46 8.48 -1.50
CA SER A 319 32.13 9.56 -0.77
C SER A 319 31.18 10.58 -0.13
N LYS A 320 29.85 10.45 -0.30
CA LYS A 320 28.88 11.47 0.13
C LYS A 320 27.68 10.93 0.94
N GLY A 321 27.61 9.64 1.25
CA GLY A 321 26.43 9.06 1.92
C GLY A 321 25.12 9.18 1.11
N THR A 322 25.23 9.55 -0.17
CA THR A 322 24.13 9.97 -1.04
C THR A 322 23.40 8.79 -1.69
N TYR A 323 23.90 7.55 -1.56
CA TYR A 323 23.29 6.38 -2.22
C TYR A 323 22.98 5.29 -1.22
N VAL A 324 21.70 4.93 -1.13
CA VAL A 324 21.21 3.84 -0.29
C VAL A 324 20.53 2.82 -1.19
N ARG A 325 20.89 1.55 -1.01
CA ARG A 325 20.26 0.42 -1.69
C ARG A 325 19.53 -0.45 -0.68
N LEU A 326 18.26 -0.71 -0.95
CA LEU A 326 17.48 -1.71 -0.22
C LEU A 326 17.10 -2.83 -1.17
N ASN A 327 17.33 -4.07 -0.75
CA ASN A 327 16.82 -5.26 -1.43
C ASN A 327 15.97 -6.01 -0.41
N PRO A 328 14.63 -6.08 -0.57
CA PRO A 328 13.81 -6.92 0.28
C PRO A 328 14.23 -8.39 0.12
N PRO A 329 14.20 -9.22 1.18
CA PRO A 329 14.70 -10.60 1.13
C PRO A 329 13.70 -11.55 0.46
N LEU A 330 13.40 -11.32 -0.82
CA LEU A 330 12.49 -12.13 -1.64
C LEU A 330 13.25 -13.16 -2.51
N GLY A 331 14.41 -13.62 -2.03
CA GLY A 331 15.28 -14.57 -2.75
C GLY A 331 14.62 -15.93 -2.98
N ILE A 332 15.19 -16.73 -3.91
CA ILE A 332 14.52 -17.94 -4.46
C ILE A 332 14.82 -19.29 -3.76
N PRO A 333 14.84 -19.39 -2.42
CA PRO A 333 14.52 -20.67 -1.78
C PRO A 333 13.08 -20.73 -1.23
N GLU A 334 12.55 -19.59 -0.76
CA GLU A 334 11.26 -19.48 -0.07
C GLU A 334 10.15 -19.02 -1.03
N ILE A 335 10.43 -17.97 -1.82
CA ILE A 335 9.48 -17.35 -2.76
C ILE A 335 9.87 -17.73 -4.22
N ASP A 336 8.88 -18.07 -5.07
CA ASP A 336 9.08 -18.74 -6.38
C ASP A 336 9.26 -17.73 -7.54
N LEU A 337 9.07 -18.15 -8.80
CA LEU A 337 8.99 -17.28 -9.97
C LEU A 337 7.55 -16.84 -10.29
N ALA A 338 6.58 -17.22 -9.46
CA ALA A 338 5.14 -16.97 -9.60
C ALA A 338 4.55 -16.25 -8.38
N ASP A 339 5.23 -15.20 -7.92
CA ASP A 339 4.91 -14.50 -6.67
C ASP A 339 3.57 -13.77 -6.69
N CYS A 340 2.98 -13.59 -7.88
CA CYS A 340 1.61 -13.12 -8.03
C CYS A 340 0.58 -14.00 -7.30
N PHE A 341 0.85 -15.28 -7.05
CA PHE A 341 -0.02 -16.19 -6.30
C PHE A 341 0.41 -16.37 -4.84
N ARG A 342 1.35 -15.55 -4.36
CA ARG A 342 1.94 -15.61 -3.00
C ARG A 342 1.99 -14.21 -2.38
N THR A 343 0.98 -13.38 -2.64
CA THR A 343 0.93 -11.99 -2.16
C THR A 343 1.10 -11.89 -0.65
N ASP A 344 0.41 -12.74 0.11
CA ASP A 344 0.45 -12.70 1.58
C ASP A 344 1.83 -13.07 2.12
N GLU A 345 2.49 -14.04 1.50
CA GLU A 345 3.85 -14.47 1.86
C GLU A 345 4.88 -13.39 1.53
N VAL A 346 4.76 -12.73 0.38
CA VAL A 346 5.58 -11.56 0.02
C VAL A 346 5.38 -10.46 1.05
N GLU A 347 4.13 -10.15 1.41
CA GLU A 347 3.82 -9.12 2.41
C GLU A 347 4.40 -9.45 3.78
N SER A 348 4.15 -10.65 4.29
CA SER A 348 4.61 -11.08 5.61
C SER A 348 6.13 -11.06 5.67
N THR A 349 6.81 -11.55 4.63
CA THR A 349 8.27 -11.62 4.57
C THR A 349 8.90 -10.24 4.58
N VAL A 350 8.41 -9.32 3.72
CA VAL A 350 8.95 -7.96 3.65
C VAL A 350 8.66 -7.19 4.94
N ARG A 351 7.46 -7.33 5.52
CA ARG A 351 7.11 -6.65 6.78
C ARG A 351 7.95 -7.18 7.94
N ALA A 352 8.14 -8.48 8.07
CA ALA A 352 9.01 -9.07 9.10
C ALA A 352 10.46 -8.55 9.00
N TRP A 353 10.98 -8.45 7.78
CA TRP A 353 12.29 -7.85 7.52
C TRP A 353 12.35 -6.36 7.89
N LEU A 354 11.32 -5.59 7.54
CA LEU A 354 11.23 -4.16 7.90
C LEU A 354 11.18 -3.93 9.42
N HIS A 355 10.59 -4.84 10.19
CA HIS A 355 10.57 -4.76 11.66
C HIS A 355 11.89 -5.17 12.33
N SER A 356 12.78 -5.84 11.59
CA SER A 356 14.06 -6.32 12.08
C SER A 356 15.22 -5.60 11.37
N GLU A 357 15.83 -6.24 10.37
CA GLU A 357 17.04 -5.78 9.70
C GLU A 357 16.85 -4.47 8.91
N GLY A 358 15.68 -4.28 8.29
CA GLY A 358 15.38 -3.10 7.48
C GLY A 358 15.16 -1.82 8.29
N LYS A 359 14.78 -1.94 9.58
CA LYS A 359 14.29 -0.81 10.39
C LYS A 359 15.27 0.36 10.47
N ALA A 360 16.55 0.06 10.71
CA ALA A 360 17.59 1.09 10.85
C ALA A 360 17.78 1.86 9.52
N SER A 361 17.87 1.14 8.41
CA SER A 361 18.04 1.76 7.09
C SER A 361 16.84 2.63 6.69
N ILE A 362 15.62 2.22 7.03
CA ILE A 362 14.41 3.05 6.78
C ILE A 362 14.47 4.35 7.57
N ALA A 363 14.88 4.29 8.85
CA ALA A 363 15.04 5.47 9.68
C ALA A 363 16.10 6.43 9.12
N ASP A 364 17.26 5.91 8.72
CA ASP A 364 18.36 6.70 8.14
C ASP A 364 17.96 7.37 6.81
N ILE A 365 17.24 6.63 5.95
CA ILE A 365 16.69 7.20 4.70
C ILE A 365 15.74 8.35 5.01
N ALA A 366 14.81 8.15 5.96
CA ALA A 366 13.80 9.16 6.29
C ALA A 366 14.43 10.45 6.83
N VAL A 367 15.58 10.37 7.55
CA VAL A 367 16.36 11.55 7.95
C VAL A 367 16.81 12.34 6.73
N GLY A 368 17.40 11.69 5.72
CA GLY A 368 17.88 12.35 4.50
C GLY A 368 16.78 12.91 3.58
N LEU A 369 15.52 12.51 3.78
CA LEU A 369 14.39 12.91 2.94
C LEU A 369 13.66 14.18 3.41
N VAL A 370 13.53 14.37 4.73
CA VAL A 370 12.74 15.47 5.30
C VAL A 370 13.46 16.34 6.32
N ASP A 371 14.74 16.06 6.62
CA ASP A 371 15.63 16.77 7.55
C ASP A 371 14.95 17.71 8.55
N LEU A 372 14.38 17.10 9.59
CA LEU A 372 13.96 17.76 10.82
C LEU A 372 14.55 16.95 11.97
N ASN A 373 15.23 17.63 12.90
CA ASN A 373 15.71 17.09 14.18
C ASN A 373 14.52 16.76 15.12
N THR A 374 13.57 15.98 14.63
CA THR A 374 12.40 15.49 15.35
C THR A 374 12.54 13.99 15.53
N GLN A 375 12.36 13.54 16.77
CA GLN A 375 12.15 12.13 17.07
C GLN A 375 10.81 11.68 16.48
N PRO A 376 10.63 10.39 16.13
CA PRO A 376 9.33 9.85 15.75
C PRO A 376 8.26 10.23 16.78
N ILE A 377 7.03 10.46 16.32
CA ILE A 377 5.92 10.82 17.20
C ILE A 377 5.65 9.65 18.15
N LYS A 378 5.71 9.90 19.46
CA LYS A 378 5.24 8.95 20.47
C LYS A 378 3.71 8.99 20.55
N ILE A 379 3.08 7.90 20.98
CA ILE A 379 1.60 7.79 21.02
C ILE A 379 0.96 8.90 21.88
N ASP A 380 1.57 9.25 23.01
CA ASP A 380 1.13 10.35 23.89
C ASP A 380 1.21 11.70 23.17
N GLU A 381 2.28 11.96 22.42
CA GLU A 381 2.41 13.15 21.57
C GLU A 381 1.41 13.15 20.40
N ALA A 382 1.11 11.99 19.83
CA ALA A 382 0.19 11.85 18.69
C ALA A 382 -1.22 12.31 19.03
N SER A 383 -1.67 12.03 20.26
CA SER A 383 -2.98 12.46 20.76
C SER A 383 -3.15 13.97 20.79
N LEU A 384 -2.04 14.74 20.75
CA LEU A 384 -2.01 16.20 20.77
C LEU A 384 -2.01 16.83 19.36
N ILE A 385 -1.88 16.02 18.31
CA ILE A 385 -1.76 16.50 16.92
C ILE A 385 -3.15 16.81 16.36
N VAL A 386 -3.32 18.00 15.81
CA VAL A 386 -4.49 18.35 14.98
C VAL A 386 -4.39 17.57 13.67
N PRO A 387 -5.39 16.75 13.30
CA PRO A 387 -5.32 15.96 12.08
C PRO A 387 -5.22 16.90 10.87
N PRO A 388 -4.33 16.60 9.91
CA PRO A 388 -4.22 17.38 8.70
C PRO A 388 -5.47 17.16 7.84
N SER A 389 -6.04 18.25 7.33
CA SER A 389 -7.13 18.18 6.37
C SER A 389 -6.71 17.36 5.14
N PRO A 390 -7.63 16.59 4.53
CA PRO A 390 -7.35 15.87 3.30
C PRO A 390 -6.96 16.82 2.16
N PRO A 391 -6.17 16.36 1.17
CA PRO A 391 -5.86 17.17 0.00
C PRO A 391 -7.15 17.60 -0.74
N PRO A 392 -7.13 18.75 -1.43
CA PRO A 392 -8.28 19.19 -2.25
C PRO A 392 -8.76 18.09 -3.21
N ASP A 393 -10.07 18.02 -3.44
CA ASP A 393 -10.75 17.08 -4.36
C ASP A 393 -10.64 15.57 -4.03
N THR A 394 -9.96 15.22 -2.94
CA THR A 394 -9.87 13.82 -2.46
C THR A 394 -11.07 13.38 -1.62
N VAL A 395 -11.78 14.34 -1.02
CA VAL A 395 -12.98 14.12 -0.21
C VAL A 395 -14.12 15.01 -0.70
N ASN A 396 -15.38 14.59 -0.48
CA ASN A 396 -16.54 15.41 -0.82
C ASN A 396 -16.57 16.71 -0.02
N PRO A 397 -16.86 17.88 -0.62
CA PRO A 397 -16.94 19.13 0.11
C PRO A 397 -18.10 19.13 1.13
N GLY A 398 -17.97 19.93 2.19
CA GLY A 398 -19.02 20.09 3.20
C GLY A 398 -19.14 18.93 4.19
N TYR A 399 -18.10 18.11 4.33
CA TYR A 399 -18.00 17.12 5.41
C TYR A 399 -17.97 17.81 6.79
N ASN A 400 -18.24 17.04 7.83
CA ASN A 400 -18.25 17.56 9.20
C ASN A 400 -16.86 18.11 9.59
N PRO A 401 -16.72 19.41 9.92
CA PRO A 401 -15.42 20.02 10.22
C PRO A 401 -14.74 19.41 11.45
N GLN A 402 -15.48 18.75 12.34
CA GLN A 402 -14.92 18.03 13.49
C GLN A 402 -13.93 16.92 13.10
N LEU A 403 -13.99 16.45 11.85
CA LEU A 403 -13.10 15.43 11.30
C LEU A 403 -11.65 15.94 11.11
N ASP A 404 -11.48 17.26 11.01
CA ASP A 404 -10.19 17.96 10.92
C ASP A 404 -9.73 18.52 12.28
N GLU A 405 -10.55 18.35 13.32
CA GLU A 405 -10.25 18.80 14.67
C GLU A 405 -9.60 17.69 15.50
N ARG A 406 -8.84 18.10 16.51
CA ARG A 406 -8.24 17.18 17.47
C ARG A 406 -9.35 16.36 18.15
N ARG A 407 -9.05 15.08 18.41
CA ARG A 407 -9.94 14.25 19.23
C ARG A 407 -10.10 14.90 20.63
N PRO A 408 -11.33 14.97 21.17
CA PRO A 408 -11.56 15.53 22.50
C PRO A 408 -10.79 14.78 23.59
N ASP A 409 -10.29 15.52 24.57
CA ASP A 409 -9.53 14.99 25.71
C ASP A 409 -10.39 14.83 26.98
N ASN A 410 -11.71 15.04 26.86
CA ASN A 410 -12.68 14.85 27.91
C ASN A 410 -13.95 14.15 27.36
N MET A 411 -14.63 13.41 28.24
CA MET A 411 -15.78 12.57 27.87
C MET A 411 -16.98 13.38 27.35
N MET A 412 -17.20 14.59 27.86
CA MET A 412 -18.37 15.39 27.48
C MET A 412 -18.30 15.84 26.02
N ASP A 413 -17.17 16.41 25.61
CA ASP A 413 -16.96 16.80 24.22
C ASP A 413 -16.85 15.58 23.30
N TYR A 414 -16.24 14.48 23.77
CA TYR A 414 -16.16 13.24 23.01
C TYR A 414 -17.56 12.69 22.66
N LEU A 415 -18.42 12.49 23.65
CA LEU A 415 -19.79 11.99 23.44
C LEU A 415 -20.67 12.96 22.63
N ARG A 416 -20.41 14.26 22.72
CA ARG A 416 -21.10 15.26 21.89
C ARG A 416 -20.70 15.15 20.42
N ASN A 417 -19.40 15.03 20.17
CA ASN A 417 -18.82 15.17 18.83
C ASN A 417 -18.76 13.85 18.05
N TYR A 418 -18.78 12.71 18.73
CA TYR A 418 -18.71 11.37 18.13
C TYR A 418 -20.01 10.61 18.31
N HIS A 419 -20.35 9.81 17.30
CA HIS A 419 -21.32 8.73 17.46
C HIS A 419 -20.57 7.51 18.01
N VAL A 420 -20.71 7.23 19.30
CA VAL A 420 -20.05 6.11 19.97
C VAL A 420 -20.96 4.88 19.92
N PHE A 421 -20.44 3.79 19.36
CA PHE A 421 -21.18 2.56 19.16
C PHE A 421 -20.42 1.37 19.78
N PHE A 422 -20.96 0.78 20.83
CA PHE A 422 -20.38 -0.42 21.45
C PHE A 422 -20.85 -1.68 20.75
N VAL A 423 -19.90 -2.55 20.42
CA VAL A 423 -20.15 -3.91 19.94
C VAL A 423 -19.59 -4.85 20.99
N ILE A 424 -20.45 -5.62 21.63
CA ILE A 424 -20.11 -6.39 22.82
C ILE A 424 -20.16 -7.86 22.48
N ASP A 425 -19.11 -8.58 22.83
CA ASP A 425 -19.03 -10.02 22.70
C ASP A 425 -19.93 -10.70 23.73
N ASP A 426 -21.00 -11.33 23.26
CA ASP A 426 -21.88 -12.21 24.02
C ASP A 426 -21.68 -13.68 23.62
N SER A 427 -20.51 -14.07 23.10
CA SER A 427 -20.18 -15.46 22.85
C SER A 427 -20.03 -16.26 24.15
N GLY A 428 -20.06 -17.59 24.05
CA GLY A 428 -19.92 -18.45 25.22
C GLY A 428 -18.60 -18.27 26.00
N SER A 429 -17.52 -17.81 25.37
CA SER A 429 -16.23 -17.58 26.05
C SER A 429 -16.30 -16.44 27.07
N MET A 430 -17.24 -15.52 26.90
CA MET A 430 -17.42 -14.38 27.78
C MET A 430 -18.11 -14.73 29.11
N GLU A 431 -18.62 -15.96 29.29
CA GLU A 431 -19.37 -16.35 30.49
C GLU A 431 -18.57 -16.09 31.79
N GLY A 432 -19.25 -15.54 32.80
CA GLY A 432 -18.69 -15.28 34.13
C GLY A 432 -18.04 -13.91 34.28
N ASP A 433 -16.77 -13.90 34.68
CA ASP A 433 -16.06 -12.67 35.06
C ASP A 433 -15.84 -11.72 33.87
N ARG A 434 -15.60 -12.26 32.66
CA ARG A 434 -15.41 -11.47 31.43
C ARG A 434 -16.68 -10.69 31.05
N TRP A 435 -17.85 -11.32 31.14
CA TRP A 435 -19.15 -10.68 30.95
C TRP A 435 -19.43 -9.59 31.98
N SER A 436 -19.14 -9.89 33.25
CA SER A 436 -19.31 -8.91 34.34
C SER A 436 -18.35 -7.73 34.19
N GLU A 437 -17.12 -7.98 33.75
CA GLU A 437 -16.11 -6.97 33.45
C GLU A 437 -16.55 -6.04 32.31
N ALA A 438 -17.05 -6.58 31.20
CA ALA A 438 -17.59 -5.79 30.09
C ALA A 438 -18.77 -4.90 30.54
N ARG A 439 -19.71 -5.47 31.31
CA ARG A 439 -20.85 -4.72 31.89
C ARG A 439 -20.36 -3.57 32.75
N ASP A 440 -19.52 -3.88 33.74
CA ASP A 440 -19.11 -2.93 34.78
C ASP A 440 -18.35 -1.75 34.16
N ALA A 441 -17.50 -2.01 33.16
CA ALA A 441 -16.76 -0.98 32.43
C ALA A 441 -17.69 0.05 31.74
N LEU A 442 -18.85 -0.38 31.24
CA LEU A 442 -19.81 0.47 30.52
C LEU A 442 -20.68 1.35 31.43
N LEU A 443 -20.87 0.96 32.70
CA LEU A 443 -21.77 1.65 33.63
C LEU A 443 -21.41 3.14 33.77
N GLU A 444 -20.12 3.45 33.96
CA GLU A 444 -19.68 4.84 34.16
C GLU A 444 -19.78 5.68 32.87
N ILE A 445 -19.58 5.08 31.70
CA ILE A 445 -19.73 5.77 30.41
C ILE A 445 -21.21 6.15 30.19
N ALA A 446 -22.13 5.22 30.46
CA ALA A 446 -23.56 5.47 30.36
C ALA A 446 -24.04 6.55 31.36
N ASP A 447 -23.48 6.56 32.56
CA ASP A 447 -23.75 7.60 33.57
C ASP A 447 -23.18 8.97 33.17
N HIS A 448 -22.01 9.03 32.53
CA HIS A 448 -21.48 10.27 31.98
C HIS A 448 -22.40 10.84 30.90
N ALA A 449 -22.88 9.99 29.98
CA ALA A 449 -23.83 10.39 28.95
C ALA A 449 -25.12 10.97 29.57
N LEU A 450 -25.64 10.32 30.61
CA LEU A 450 -26.81 10.77 31.34
C LEU A 450 -26.59 12.12 32.04
N LYS A 451 -25.50 12.26 32.81
CA LYS A 451 -25.20 13.47 33.61
C LYS A 451 -25.00 14.71 32.74
N GLN A 452 -24.36 14.55 31.59
CA GLN A 452 -24.00 15.66 30.70
C GLN A 452 -25.11 15.99 29.69
N ASN A 453 -26.21 15.23 29.69
CA ASN A 453 -27.31 15.36 28.73
C ASN A 453 -26.81 15.41 27.27
N VAL A 454 -25.75 14.67 26.98
CA VAL A 454 -25.20 14.51 25.63
C VAL A 454 -25.95 13.41 24.90
N GLU A 455 -25.87 13.45 23.57
CA GLU A 455 -26.44 12.40 22.72
C GLU A 455 -25.81 11.03 23.03
N GLU A 456 -26.55 10.01 22.62
CA GLU A 456 -26.59 8.68 23.21
C GLU A 456 -25.41 7.78 22.85
N ILE A 457 -25.12 6.80 23.71
CA ILE A 457 -24.30 5.64 23.31
C ILE A 457 -25.24 4.58 22.72
N ASP A 458 -24.86 4.05 21.56
CA ASP A 458 -25.53 2.91 20.97
C ASP A 458 -24.77 1.63 21.33
N LEU A 459 -25.46 0.51 21.48
CA LEU A 459 -24.80 -0.77 21.64
C LEU A 459 -25.54 -1.91 20.96
N MET A 460 -24.79 -2.96 20.66
CA MET A 460 -25.29 -4.24 20.18
C MET A 460 -24.37 -5.37 20.63
N PHE A 461 -24.83 -6.61 20.45
CA PHE A 461 -24.03 -7.78 20.72
C PHE A 461 -23.70 -8.55 19.43
N PHE A 462 -22.79 -9.53 19.53
CA PHE A 462 -22.44 -10.37 18.40
C PHE A 462 -23.56 -11.34 18.01
N ASN A 463 -24.19 -12.00 18.99
CA ASN A 463 -25.22 -13.01 18.78
C ASN A 463 -26.62 -12.42 18.98
N ASP A 464 -26.84 -11.58 20.00
CA ASP A 464 -28.08 -10.79 20.10
C ASP A 464 -28.10 -9.66 19.06
N THR A 465 -28.99 -9.81 18.08
CA THR A 465 -29.09 -8.88 16.96
C THR A 465 -29.81 -7.56 17.29
N THR A 466 -30.34 -7.40 18.50
CA THR A 466 -31.00 -6.17 18.94
C THR A 466 -30.03 -5.01 18.94
N VAL A 467 -30.42 -3.88 18.32
CA VAL A 467 -29.66 -2.63 18.40
C VAL A 467 -30.30 -1.76 19.45
N TYR A 468 -29.58 -1.56 20.55
CA TYR A 468 -29.99 -0.66 21.62
C TYR A 468 -29.52 0.73 21.28
N ARG A 469 -30.44 1.50 20.70
CA ARG A 469 -30.24 2.93 20.48
C ARG A 469 -30.48 3.66 21.77
N GLY A 470 -29.72 4.71 22.00
CA GLY A 470 -30.20 5.70 22.95
C GLY A 470 -29.85 5.45 24.41
N VAL A 471 -28.87 4.60 24.70
CA VAL A 471 -28.68 4.06 26.05
C VAL A 471 -28.10 5.14 26.97
N LYS A 472 -28.77 5.38 28.10
CA LYS A 472 -28.35 6.36 29.13
C LYS A 472 -28.50 5.77 30.53
N GLY A 473 -27.47 5.99 31.35
CA GLY A 473 -27.43 5.60 32.76
C GLY A 473 -27.09 4.13 33.00
N ALA A 474 -26.44 3.88 34.13
CA ALA A 474 -26.01 2.56 34.55
C ALA A 474 -27.16 1.53 34.60
N GLY A 475 -28.34 1.93 35.09
CA GLY A 475 -29.49 1.02 35.20
C GLY A 475 -29.99 0.47 33.85
N ALA A 476 -29.83 1.23 32.75
CA ALA A 476 -30.19 0.74 31.42
C ALA A 476 -29.20 -0.33 30.94
N ILE A 477 -27.90 -0.13 31.17
CA ILE A 477 -26.86 -1.12 30.87
C ILE A 477 -27.08 -2.40 31.68
N GLU A 478 -27.36 -2.28 32.98
CA GLU A 478 -27.66 -3.45 33.82
C GLU A 478 -28.86 -4.25 33.29
N ALA A 479 -29.96 -3.56 32.92
CA ALA A 479 -31.14 -4.21 32.39
C ALA A 479 -30.87 -4.95 31.07
N ILE A 480 -30.03 -4.37 30.19
CA ILE A 480 -29.62 -5.01 28.94
C ILE A 480 -28.78 -6.27 29.22
N PHE A 481 -27.77 -6.17 30.09
CA PHE A 481 -26.90 -7.30 30.46
C PHE A 481 -27.61 -8.39 31.28
N MET A 482 -28.78 -8.10 31.86
CA MET A 482 -29.66 -9.09 32.46
C MET A 482 -30.53 -9.81 31.41
N ALA A 483 -30.85 -9.15 30.30
CA ALA A 483 -31.66 -9.70 29.22
C ALA A 483 -30.85 -10.56 28.26
N VAL A 484 -29.61 -10.16 27.96
CA VAL A 484 -28.68 -10.88 27.08
C VAL A 484 -27.82 -11.84 27.90
N LYS A 485 -27.54 -13.02 27.36
CA LYS A 485 -26.70 -14.04 28.00
C LYS A 485 -25.54 -14.42 27.08
N PRO A 486 -24.32 -14.59 27.61
CA PRO A 486 -23.20 -15.15 26.86
C PRO A 486 -23.54 -16.54 26.31
N ASP A 487 -23.67 -16.66 25.00
CA ASP A 487 -23.89 -17.91 24.27
C ASP A 487 -23.54 -17.74 22.78
N GLY A 488 -23.09 -18.82 22.14
CA GLY A 488 -22.79 -18.82 20.70
C GLY A 488 -21.34 -18.50 20.35
N LEU A 489 -21.15 -18.10 19.09
CA LEU A 489 -19.84 -17.88 18.45
C LEU A 489 -19.41 -16.41 18.55
N THR A 490 -18.28 -16.06 17.96
CA THR A 490 -17.73 -14.69 17.92
C THR A 490 -17.80 -14.10 16.50
N PRO A 491 -18.99 -13.81 15.93
CA PRO A 491 -19.17 -13.27 14.58
C PRO A 491 -18.81 -11.77 14.47
N THR A 492 -17.54 -11.45 14.70
CA THR A 492 -17.01 -10.09 14.72
C THR A 492 -17.23 -9.38 13.38
N GLY A 493 -16.94 -10.06 12.27
CA GLY A 493 -17.04 -9.50 10.92
C GLY A 493 -18.47 -9.15 10.54
N ALA A 494 -19.40 -10.09 10.69
CA ALA A 494 -20.82 -9.88 10.38
C ALA A 494 -21.42 -8.71 11.18
N THR A 495 -21.03 -8.60 12.46
CA THR A 495 -21.51 -7.53 13.33
C THR A 495 -20.94 -6.17 12.94
N LEU A 496 -19.62 -6.09 12.73
CA LEU A 496 -18.96 -4.89 12.22
C LEU A 496 -19.56 -4.45 10.88
N GLN A 497 -19.83 -5.40 9.98
CA GLN A 497 -20.40 -5.12 8.65
C GLN A 497 -21.74 -4.39 8.77
N ARG A 498 -22.59 -4.78 9.71
CA ARG A 498 -23.89 -4.16 9.94
C ARG A 498 -23.75 -2.69 10.37
N VAL A 499 -22.91 -2.42 11.36
CA VAL A 499 -22.69 -1.05 11.88
C VAL A 499 -22.04 -0.16 10.82
N LEU A 500 -20.97 -0.66 10.20
CA LEU A 500 -20.22 0.07 9.17
C LEU A 500 -21.11 0.40 7.98
N ASN A 501 -21.89 -0.57 7.48
CA ASN A 501 -22.77 -0.35 6.32
C ASN A 501 -23.86 0.67 6.62
N GLU A 502 -24.44 0.66 7.82
CA GLU A 502 -25.45 1.64 8.19
C GLU A 502 -24.88 3.07 8.19
N HIS A 503 -23.71 3.25 8.82
CA HIS A 503 -23.08 4.56 8.90
C HIS A 503 -22.59 5.06 7.54
N ILE A 504 -21.92 4.21 6.75
CA ILE A 504 -21.46 4.60 5.41
C ILE A 504 -22.65 4.90 4.51
N THR A 505 -23.76 4.16 4.61
CA THR A 505 -24.99 4.49 3.88
C THR A 505 -25.58 5.84 4.30
N THR A 506 -25.46 6.20 5.58
CA THR A 506 -25.88 7.52 6.08
C THR A 506 -25.02 8.63 5.48
N LEU A 507 -23.69 8.44 5.44
CA LEU A 507 -22.78 9.35 4.76
C LEU A 507 -23.10 9.47 3.27
N ASP A 508 -23.22 8.35 2.55
CA ASP A 508 -23.53 8.29 1.11
C ASP A 508 -24.79 9.09 0.77
N ARG A 509 -25.85 8.96 1.57
CA ARG A 509 -27.13 9.68 1.39
C ARG A 509 -27.01 11.18 1.69
N ALA A 510 -26.11 11.56 2.59
CA ALA A 510 -25.96 12.93 3.02
C ALA A 510 -25.11 13.76 2.05
N VAL A 511 -24.21 13.13 1.26
CA VAL A 511 -23.31 13.81 0.31
C VAL A 511 -24.06 14.81 -0.57
N GLY A 512 -23.53 16.03 -0.66
CA GLY A 512 -24.12 17.12 -1.46
C GLY A 512 -25.40 17.73 -0.87
N GLY A 513 -25.96 17.14 0.19
CA GLY A 513 -27.08 17.67 0.95
C GLY A 513 -26.63 18.54 2.13
N PRO A 514 -27.56 19.32 2.70
CA PRO A 514 -27.27 20.16 3.86
C PRO A 514 -26.95 19.35 5.12
N GLY A 515 -27.27 18.06 5.17
CA GLY A 515 -27.02 17.19 6.34
C GLY A 515 -25.59 16.64 6.43
N TYR A 516 -24.78 16.72 5.38
CA TYR A 516 -23.45 16.08 5.36
C TYR A 516 -22.51 16.62 6.45
N HIS A 517 -22.54 17.93 6.68
CA HIS A 517 -21.72 18.59 7.69
C HIS A 517 -22.09 18.19 9.13
N ALA A 518 -23.28 17.61 9.35
CA ALA A 518 -23.81 17.26 10.66
C ALA A 518 -23.62 15.78 11.00
N VAL A 519 -23.22 14.93 10.03
CA VAL A 519 -22.95 13.51 10.31
C VAL A 519 -21.71 13.43 11.19
N ARG A 520 -21.89 12.99 12.44
CA ARG A 520 -20.80 12.85 13.42
C ARG A 520 -19.89 11.66 13.03
N PRO A 521 -18.56 11.75 13.24
CA PRO A 521 -17.69 10.58 13.09
C PRO A 521 -18.17 9.41 13.97
N LEU A 522 -18.21 8.22 13.38
CA LEU A 522 -18.51 6.98 14.07
C LEU A 522 -17.26 6.43 14.75
N ASP A 523 -17.39 6.02 16.00
CA ASP A 523 -16.36 5.29 16.72
C ASP A 523 -16.93 3.99 17.29
N ILE A 524 -16.52 2.87 16.68
CA ILE A 524 -16.97 1.53 17.07
C ILE A 524 -16.01 0.98 18.12
N ILE A 525 -16.54 0.61 19.27
CA ILE A 525 -15.77 0.04 20.37
C ILE A 525 -16.17 -1.42 20.55
N VAL A 526 -15.31 -2.33 20.10
CA VAL A 526 -15.51 -3.77 20.21
C VAL A 526 -14.93 -4.25 21.54
N LEU A 527 -15.75 -4.86 22.39
CA LEU A 527 -15.31 -5.50 23.64
C LEU A 527 -15.40 -7.02 23.45
N THR A 528 -14.27 -7.71 23.37
CA THR A 528 -14.22 -9.16 23.05
C THR A 528 -13.06 -9.83 23.76
N ASP A 529 -13.20 -11.11 24.09
CA ASP A 529 -12.15 -11.91 24.70
C ASP A 529 -11.40 -12.83 23.74
N GLY A 530 -12.01 -13.09 22.58
CA GLY A 530 -11.65 -14.22 21.74
C GLY A 530 -11.26 -13.87 20.31
N VAL A 531 -11.03 -14.95 19.57
CA VAL A 531 -10.72 -14.95 18.14
C VAL A 531 -12.03 -14.86 17.34
N PRO A 532 -12.14 -13.98 16.34
CA PRO A 532 -13.27 -13.96 15.41
C PRO A 532 -13.52 -15.34 14.79
N THR A 533 -14.79 -15.75 14.74
CA THR A 533 -15.23 -17.01 14.10
C THR A 533 -15.55 -16.84 12.61
N ASP A 534 -15.49 -15.61 12.12
CA ASP A 534 -15.67 -15.20 10.73
C ASP A 534 -14.48 -14.33 10.27
N ASP A 535 -14.62 -13.67 9.12
CA ASP A 535 -13.57 -12.83 8.53
C ASP A 535 -13.88 -11.33 8.68
N PRO A 536 -13.58 -10.71 9.83
CA PRO A 536 -13.70 -9.27 9.99
C PRO A 536 -12.71 -8.49 9.11
N LYS A 537 -11.63 -9.11 8.64
CA LYS A 537 -10.61 -8.41 7.85
C LYS A 537 -11.19 -7.93 6.54
N THR A 538 -11.84 -8.84 5.81
CA THR A 538 -12.49 -8.52 4.53
C THR A 538 -13.54 -7.43 4.71
N VAL A 539 -14.36 -7.52 5.76
CA VAL A 539 -15.38 -6.49 6.08
C VAL A 539 -14.77 -5.10 6.28
N LEU A 540 -13.67 -5.01 7.02
CA LEU A 540 -12.97 -3.75 7.27
C LEU A 540 -12.36 -3.17 5.99
N VAL A 541 -11.76 -4.02 5.15
CA VAL A 541 -11.20 -3.63 3.85
C VAL A 541 -12.31 -3.12 2.93
N ASP A 542 -13.44 -3.83 2.85
CA ASP A 542 -14.60 -3.44 2.03
C ASP A 542 -15.19 -2.09 2.46
N ALA A 543 -15.31 -1.87 3.78
CA ALA A 543 -15.79 -0.61 4.33
C ALA A 543 -14.87 0.56 3.93
N VAL A 544 -13.55 0.38 4.03
CA VAL A 544 -12.56 1.39 3.63
C VAL A 544 -12.58 1.63 2.13
N ALA A 545 -12.68 0.57 1.32
CA ALA A 545 -12.79 0.68 -0.13
C ALA A 545 -14.04 1.46 -0.54
N ARG A 546 -15.19 1.21 0.11
CA ARG A 546 -16.43 1.96 -0.11
C ARG A 546 -16.27 3.42 0.29
N MET A 547 -15.74 3.72 1.48
CA MET A 547 -15.49 5.10 1.92
C MET A 547 -14.59 5.86 0.95
N LYS A 548 -13.49 5.25 0.49
CA LYS A 548 -12.58 5.84 -0.51
C LYS A 548 -13.29 6.09 -1.84
N THR A 549 -14.08 5.13 -2.32
CA THR A 549 -14.83 5.24 -3.58
C THR A 549 -15.85 6.37 -3.51
N SER A 550 -16.57 6.48 -2.39
CA SER A 550 -17.52 7.55 -2.12
C SER A 550 -16.85 8.88 -1.73
N LYS A 551 -15.52 8.97 -1.68
CA LYS A 551 -14.76 10.17 -1.25
C LYS A 551 -15.17 10.68 0.15
N HIS A 552 -15.45 9.77 1.07
CA HIS A 552 -15.65 10.14 2.47
C HIS A 552 -14.33 10.46 3.16
N HIS A 553 -14.41 11.32 4.17
CA HIS A 553 -13.26 11.68 4.97
C HIS A 553 -12.70 10.45 5.72
N PRO A 554 -11.37 10.22 5.74
CA PRO A 554 -10.78 9.03 6.36
C PRO A 554 -11.05 8.93 7.87
N ASN A 555 -11.12 10.06 8.59
CA ASN A 555 -11.47 10.11 10.01
C ASN A 555 -12.97 9.91 10.31
N ALA A 556 -13.82 9.63 9.30
CA ALA A 556 -15.26 9.48 9.51
C ALA A 556 -15.63 8.21 10.30
N VAL A 557 -14.75 7.21 10.29
CA VAL A 557 -14.95 5.94 11.00
C VAL A 557 -13.68 5.55 11.74
N GLY A 558 -13.83 5.19 13.02
CA GLY A 558 -12.83 4.51 13.83
C GLY A 558 -13.38 3.18 14.36
N VAL A 559 -12.49 2.20 14.52
CA VAL A 559 -12.77 0.92 15.20
C VAL A 559 -11.68 0.70 16.23
N GLN A 560 -12.06 0.51 17.49
CA GLN A 560 -11.17 0.14 18.59
C GLN A 560 -11.59 -1.23 19.11
N ILE A 561 -10.66 -2.19 19.07
CA ILE A 561 -10.91 -3.53 19.57
C ILE A 561 -10.18 -3.69 20.90
N VAL A 562 -10.96 -3.81 21.98
CA VAL A 562 -10.48 -3.94 23.34
C VAL A 562 -10.59 -5.38 23.78
N GLN A 563 -9.43 -5.99 24.03
CA GLN A 563 -9.36 -7.36 24.50
C GLN A 563 -9.71 -7.45 25.99
N ILE A 564 -10.64 -8.34 26.32
CA ILE A 564 -11.00 -8.74 27.68
C ILE A 564 -10.42 -10.13 27.96
N GLY A 565 -9.80 -10.33 29.13
CA GLY A 565 -9.13 -11.60 29.43
C GLY A 565 -7.82 -11.84 28.66
N ASP A 566 -7.03 -12.79 29.15
CA ASP A 566 -5.63 -13.02 28.77
C ASP A 566 -5.43 -14.13 27.72
N GLU A 567 -6.42 -14.34 26.84
CA GLU A 567 -6.33 -15.37 25.81
C GLU A 567 -5.16 -15.09 24.84
N SER A 568 -4.17 -16.00 24.83
CA SER A 568 -2.93 -15.83 24.08
C SER A 568 -3.14 -15.79 22.57
N ASP A 569 -4.13 -16.56 22.09
CA ASP A 569 -4.37 -16.77 20.66
C ASP A 569 -5.15 -15.59 20.05
N ALA A 570 -5.89 -14.83 20.87
CA ALA A 570 -6.60 -13.64 20.44
C ALA A 570 -5.64 -12.49 20.09
N VAL A 571 -4.55 -12.29 20.85
CA VAL A 571 -3.60 -11.18 20.65
C VAL A 571 -3.06 -11.08 19.21
N PRO A 572 -2.46 -12.13 18.61
CA PRO A 572 -1.95 -12.04 17.25
C PRO A 572 -3.06 -11.85 16.21
N VAL A 573 -4.23 -12.46 16.41
CA VAL A 573 -5.35 -12.33 15.48
C VAL A 573 -5.92 -10.91 15.51
N LEU A 574 -6.22 -10.36 16.68
CA LEU A 574 -6.73 -9.01 16.80
C LEU A 574 -5.74 -7.98 16.26
N LYS A 575 -4.43 -8.13 16.56
CA LYS A 575 -3.39 -7.25 15.99
C LYS A 575 -3.33 -7.32 14.47
N SER A 576 -3.52 -8.51 13.88
CA SER A 576 -3.54 -8.67 12.42
C SER A 576 -4.62 -7.82 11.75
N LEU A 577 -5.71 -7.50 12.45
CA LEU A 577 -6.79 -6.66 11.93
C LEU A 577 -6.36 -5.21 11.65
N MET A 578 -5.28 -4.73 12.29
CA MET A 578 -4.71 -3.39 12.04
C MET A 578 -3.93 -3.27 10.74
N HIS A 579 -3.48 -4.39 10.15
CA HIS A 579 -2.58 -4.38 8.99
C HIS A 579 -3.34 -4.35 7.64
N GLY A 580 -2.66 -4.44 6.50
CA GLY A 580 -3.32 -4.45 5.19
C GLY A 580 -4.13 -3.18 4.88
N ASP A 581 -5.09 -3.28 3.94
CA ASP A 581 -5.79 -2.13 3.36
C ASP A 581 -6.98 -1.62 4.18
N VAL A 582 -6.86 -1.65 5.51
CA VAL A 582 -7.90 -1.17 6.45
C VAL A 582 -7.82 0.34 6.76
N GLY A 583 -7.09 1.11 5.94
CA GLY A 583 -7.11 2.59 6.01
C GLY A 583 -6.69 3.21 7.35
N ASN A 584 -6.00 2.46 8.20
CA ASN A 584 -5.68 2.84 9.59
C ASN A 584 -6.91 3.13 10.47
N ILE A 585 -8.10 2.62 10.12
CA ILE A 585 -9.32 2.84 10.93
C ILE A 585 -9.37 1.97 12.18
N VAL A 586 -8.61 0.87 12.21
CA VAL A 586 -8.58 -0.11 13.30
C VAL A 586 -7.43 0.14 14.28
N ASP A 587 -7.73 0.10 15.57
CA ASP A 587 -6.76 0.09 16.66
C ASP A 587 -7.09 -1.08 17.59
N THR A 588 -6.07 -1.64 18.25
CA THR A 588 -6.26 -2.76 19.18
C THR A 588 -5.64 -2.45 20.53
N VAL A 589 -6.38 -2.75 21.60
CA VAL A 589 -5.91 -2.65 22.98
C VAL A 589 -5.78 -4.07 23.53
N PRO A 590 -4.54 -4.60 23.64
CA PRO A 590 -4.34 -5.94 24.17
C PRO A 590 -4.68 -6.00 25.65
N TYR A 591 -4.92 -7.22 26.15
CA TYR A 591 -5.19 -7.41 27.57
C TYR A 591 -4.03 -6.92 28.44
N ASN A 592 -4.39 -6.12 29.45
CA ASN A 592 -3.44 -5.58 30.42
C ASN A 592 -4.15 -5.39 31.77
N GLY A 593 -4.60 -6.51 32.33
CA GLY A 593 -5.45 -6.54 33.52
C GLY A 593 -6.90 -6.12 33.24
N ARG A 594 -7.73 -6.23 34.29
CA ARG A 594 -9.18 -5.97 34.26
C ARG A 594 -9.53 -4.63 33.61
N LEU A 595 -10.50 -4.64 32.71
CA LEU A 595 -11.14 -3.47 32.12
C LEU A 595 -12.03 -2.81 33.16
N THR A 596 -11.49 -1.79 33.81
CA THR A 596 -12.27 -0.92 34.71
C THR A 596 -12.91 0.21 33.91
N PRO A 597 -13.94 0.88 34.46
CA PRO A 597 -14.54 2.05 33.82
C PRO A 597 -13.53 3.15 33.47
N GLN A 598 -12.59 3.45 34.39
CA GLN A 598 -11.56 4.47 34.16
C GLN A 598 -10.55 4.03 33.08
N LYS A 599 -10.33 2.72 32.94
CA LYS A 599 -9.49 2.18 31.87
C LYS A 599 -10.20 2.29 30.53
N LEU A 600 -11.49 1.96 30.46
CA LEU A 600 -12.29 2.14 29.26
C LEU A 600 -12.34 3.62 28.85
N GLU A 601 -12.60 4.54 29.78
CA GLU A 601 -12.57 5.99 29.51
C GLU A 601 -11.24 6.44 28.89
N ARG A 602 -10.10 6.00 29.44
CA ARG A 602 -8.78 6.30 28.87
C ARG A 602 -8.57 5.71 27.49
N ILE A 603 -9.11 4.51 27.23
CA ILE A 603 -9.06 3.89 25.90
C ILE A 603 -9.86 4.75 24.90
N LEU A 604 -11.10 5.10 25.24
CA LEU A 604 -11.95 5.94 24.41
C LEU A 604 -11.29 7.29 24.11
N LEU A 605 -10.77 7.99 25.10
CA LEU A 605 -10.13 9.30 24.89
C LEU A 605 -8.75 9.19 24.23
N GLY A 606 -8.05 8.06 24.41
CA GLY A 606 -6.72 7.80 23.87
C GLY A 606 -6.69 7.32 22.42
N GLY A 607 -7.84 6.95 21.85
CA GLY A 607 -7.95 6.55 20.45
C GLY A 607 -7.41 7.62 19.50
N LEU A 608 -6.77 7.20 18.41
CA LEU A 608 -6.19 8.13 17.44
C LEU A 608 -7.05 8.23 16.18
N HIS A 609 -7.07 9.40 15.55
CA HIS A 609 -7.63 9.56 14.21
C HIS A 609 -6.89 8.70 13.19
N PRO A 610 -7.56 8.10 12.19
CA PRO A 610 -6.91 7.33 11.13
C PRO A 610 -5.73 8.04 10.44
N ASN A 611 -5.87 9.34 10.13
CA ASN A 611 -4.78 10.13 9.54
C ASN A 611 -3.59 10.34 10.50
N ILE A 612 -3.85 10.42 11.82
CA ILE A 612 -2.80 10.52 12.82
C ILE A 612 -2.11 9.16 13.00
N ARG A 613 -2.85 8.05 13.01
CA ARG A 613 -2.27 6.69 13.03
C ARG A 613 -1.36 6.45 11.83
N ALA A 614 -1.72 6.95 10.65
CA ALA A 614 -0.87 6.88 9.46
C ALA A 614 0.48 7.61 9.62
N MET A 615 0.57 8.56 10.54
CA MET A 615 1.80 9.29 10.87
C MET A 615 2.63 8.60 11.96
N ILE A 616 2.19 7.48 12.53
CA ILE A 616 2.97 6.75 13.53
C ILE A 616 3.57 5.54 12.84
N ALA A 617 4.86 5.31 13.06
CA ALA A 617 5.49 4.05 12.69
C ALA A 617 4.96 2.97 13.65
N VAL A 618 3.97 2.19 13.19
CA VAL A 618 3.39 1.06 13.94
C VAL A 618 4.32 -0.14 13.88
#